data_AF-A0AAE1BTY5-F1
#
_entry.id   AF-A0AAE1BTY5-F1
#
_cell.length_a   1.000
_cell.length_b   1.000
_cell.length_c   1.000
_cell.angle_alpha   90.00
_cell.angle_beta   90.00
_cell.angle_gamma   90.00
#
_symmetry.space_group_name_H-M   'P 1'
#
loop_
_entity.id
_entity.type
_entity.pdbx_description
1 polymer ?
#
loop_
_entity_poly.entity_id
_entity_poly.type
_entity_poly.pdbx_seq_one_letter_code
_entity_poly.pdbx_strand_id
1 'polypeptide(L)'
;MMKAGSKKRPEKLVMAAIATGQLNIFDMFPAKQLDGKRVLPYLSLDEQGAVCEGFIYSSIESGLTQGEILLMSQVKRNNVDKKHNASERSGYLQRKLTKLLEDVTMRHDGTVRDSKD
;
A
#
# COMPACT_ATOMS: atom_id res chain seq x y z
N MET A 1 -1.22 21.55 -11.62
CA MET A 1 -0.47 20.50 -10.89
C MET A 1 -0.47 19.14 -11.61
N MET A 2 -1.62 18.56 -11.96
CA MET A 2 -1.63 17.25 -12.67
C MET A 2 -1.09 17.36 -14.10
N LYS A 3 -1.54 18.36 -14.88
CA LYS A 3 -1.01 18.64 -16.23
C LYS A 3 0.50 18.90 -16.27
N ALA A 4 1.09 19.26 -15.13
CA ALA A 4 2.51 19.57 -14.99
C ALA A 4 3.34 18.41 -14.39
N GLY A 5 2.74 17.23 -14.13
CA GLY A 5 3.46 16.03 -13.67
C GLY A 5 4.03 16.05 -12.24
N SER A 6 3.82 17.12 -11.47
CA SER A 6 4.60 17.36 -10.25
C SER A 6 4.30 16.41 -9.07
N LYS A 7 3.02 16.19 -8.69
CA LYS A 7 2.69 15.47 -7.43
C LYS A 7 1.35 14.73 -7.36
N LYS A 8 0.33 15.16 -8.11
CA LYS A 8 -1.02 14.59 -7.98
C LYS A 8 -1.29 13.59 -9.10
N ARG A 9 -1.52 12.33 -8.71
CA ARG A 9 -2.13 11.32 -9.58
C ARG A 9 -3.63 11.59 -9.72
N PRO A 10 -4.26 11.27 -10.87
CA PRO A 10 -5.69 11.49 -11.08
C PRO A 10 -6.55 10.74 -10.04
N GLU A 11 -6.14 9.55 -9.61
CA GLU A 11 -6.81 8.75 -8.57
C GLU A 11 -7.06 9.54 -7.28
N LYS A 12 -6.05 10.29 -6.81
CA LYS A 12 -6.17 11.08 -5.57
C LYS A 12 -7.17 12.22 -5.71
N LEU A 13 -7.36 12.73 -6.93
CA LEU A 13 -8.39 13.74 -7.19
C LEU A 13 -9.78 13.09 -7.14
N VAL A 14 -9.94 11.92 -7.77
CA VAL A 14 -11.21 11.18 -7.79
C VAL A 14 -11.63 10.80 -6.36
N MET A 15 -10.69 10.31 -5.53
CA MET A 15 -10.96 10.00 -4.13
C MET A 15 -11.38 11.22 -3.31
N ALA A 16 -10.82 12.39 -3.63
CA ALA A 16 -11.17 13.62 -2.93
C ALA A 16 -12.56 14.14 -3.33
N ALA A 17 -12.86 14.14 -4.62
CA ALA A 17 -14.02 14.84 -5.19
C ALA A 17 -15.26 13.97 -5.39
N ILE A 18 -15.11 12.68 -5.74
CA ILE A 18 -16.22 11.82 -6.18
C ILE A 18 -16.49 10.72 -5.16
N ALA A 19 -15.59 9.75 -5.03
CA ALA A 19 -15.74 8.61 -4.14
C ALA A 19 -14.36 8.03 -3.84
N THR A 20 -14.13 7.62 -2.60
CA THR A 20 -12.86 6.99 -2.20
C THR A 20 -12.67 5.63 -2.88
N GLY A 21 -13.75 4.89 -3.08
CA GLY A 21 -13.77 3.62 -3.82
C GLY A 21 -13.37 2.42 -2.97
N GLN A 22 -12.91 1.37 -3.65
CA GLN A 22 -12.58 0.08 -3.03
C GLN A 22 -11.32 0.17 -2.16
N LEU A 23 -11.44 -0.24 -0.90
CA LEU A 23 -10.34 -0.33 0.04
C LEU A 23 -9.98 -1.78 0.35
N ASN A 24 -8.73 -2.16 0.06
CA ASN A 24 -8.23 -3.50 0.32
C ASN A 24 -7.26 -3.49 1.52
N ILE A 25 -7.42 -4.48 2.39
CA ILE A 25 -6.56 -4.72 3.55
C ILE A 25 -5.73 -5.98 3.22
N PHE A 26 -4.41 -5.88 3.36
CA PHE A 26 -3.48 -6.95 2.94
C PHE A 26 -3.74 -7.50 1.53
N ASP A 27 -4.11 -6.61 0.59
CA ASP A 27 -4.40 -6.95 -0.81
C ASP A 27 -5.63 -7.88 -1.00
N MET A 28 -6.47 -8.00 0.02
CA MET A 28 -7.73 -8.73 0.00
C MET A 28 -8.89 -7.81 0.44
N PHE A 29 -10.13 -8.27 0.25
CA PHE A 29 -11.28 -7.65 0.87
C PHE A 29 -11.16 -7.68 2.41
N PRO A 30 -11.75 -6.72 3.12
CA PRO A 30 -11.78 -6.72 4.59
C PRO A 30 -12.29 -8.05 5.14
N ALA A 31 -11.48 -8.68 5.99
CA ALA A 31 -11.86 -9.92 6.63
C ALA A 31 -12.96 -9.69 7.67
N LYS A 32 -13.85 -10.68 7.83
CA LYS A 32 -14.88 -10.72 8.87
C LYS A 32 -14.26 -11.01 10.25
N GLN A 33 -13.66 -10.00 10.88
CA GLN A 33 -12.83 -10.17 12.08
C GLN A 33 -13.59 -10.33 13.40
N LEU A 34 -14.85 -9.85 13.52
CA LEU A 34 -15.50 -9.73 14.83
C LEU A 34 -15.98 -11.07 15.40
N ASP A 35 -16.86 -11.78 14.68
CA ASP A 35 -17.38 -13.09 15.08
C ASP A 35 -17.12 -14.16 14.01
N GLY A 36 -16.13 -13.93 13.15
CA GLY A 36 -15.92 -14.67 11.90
C GLY A 36 -16.97 -14.39 10.81
N LYS A 37 -18.04 -13.64 11.15
CA LYS A 37 -19.20 -13.38 10.26
C LYS A 37 -19.41 -11.91 9.89
N ARG A 38 -18.78 -10.98 10.62
CA ARG A 38 -18.97 -9.53 10.47
C ARG A 38 -17.65 -8.77 10.35
N VAL A 39 -17.63 -7.76 9.48
CA VAL A 39 -16.49 -6.83 9.33
C VAL A 39 -16.56 -5.69 10.34
N LEU A 40 -17.76 -5.15 10.59
CA LEU A 40 -18.01 -4.11 11.59
C LEU A 40 -19.21 -4.49 12.49
N PRO A 41 -19.30 -3.99 13.74
CA PRO A 41 -20.31 -4.44 14.71
C PRO A 41 -21.76 -4.15 14.31
N TYR A 42 -22.01 -3.08 13.54
CA TYR A 42 -23.35 -2.66 13.12
C TYR A 42 -23.80 -3.30 11.80
N LEU A 43 -22.93 -4.04 11.10
CA LEU A 43 -23.29 -4.77 9.89
C LEU A 43 -24.08 -6.02 10.22
N SER A 44 -24.94 -6.44 9.30
CA SER A 44 -25.73 -7.65 9.48
C SER A 44 -24.83 -8.89 9.42
N LEU A 45 -25.27 -9.97 10.07
CA LEU A 45 -24.55 -11.23 10.05
C LEU A 45 -24.43 -11.76 8.61
N ASP A 46 -23.21 -12.10 8.21
CA ASP A 46 -22.88 -12.68 6.91
C ASP A 46 -23.27 -11.86 5.67
N GLU A 47 -23.51 -10.56 5.84
CA GLU A 47 -23.85 -9.66 4.75
C GLU A 47 -22.71 -9.52 3.72
N GLN A 48 -23.03 -9.72 2.44
CA GLN A 48 -22.13 -9.58 1.29
C GLN A 48 -22.44 -8.30 0.50
N GLY A 49 -22.44 -7.16 1.18
CA GLY A 49 -22.61 -5.85 0.57
C GLY A 49 -21.27 -5.23 0.17
N ALA A 50 -21.30 -4.32 -0.81
CA ALA A 50 -20.10 -3.57 -1.22
C ALA A 50 -19.43 -2.85 -0.03
N VAL A 51 -20.21 -2.33 0.91
CA VAL A 51 -19.71 -1.69 2.15
C VAL A 51 -19.03 -2.71 3.07
N CYS A 52 -19.57 -3.93 3.17
CA CYS A 52 -18.94 -5.02 3.93
C CYS A 52 -17.60 -5.43 3.32
N GLU A 53 -17.51 -5.41 2.00
CA GLU A 53 -16.29 -5.73 1.25
C GLU A 53 -15.33 -4.53 1.13
N GLY A 54 -15.58 -3.40 1.81
CA GLY A 54 -14.64 -2.29 1.89
C GLY A 54 -14.80 -1.21 0.83
N PHE A 55 -15.93 -1.17 0.12
CA PHE A 55 -16.24 -0.07 -0.79
C PHE A 55 -16.73 1.16 -0.03
N ILE A 56 -16.10 2.30 -0.26
CA ILE A 56 -16.45 3.60 0.32
C ILE A 56 -17.09 4.47 -0.77
N TYR A 57 -18.37 4.79 -0.59
CA TYR A 57 -19.12 5.65 -1.52
C TYR A 57 -18.83 7.13 -1.29
N SER A 58 -18.50 7.51 -0.06
CA SER A 58 -18.25 8.90 0.30
C SER A 58 -16.92 9.43 -0.25
N SER A 59 -16.90 10.73 -0.55
CA SER A 59 -15.66 11.43 -0.91
C SER A 59 -14.98 11.99 0.33
N ILE A 60 -13.68 12.27 0.24
CA ILE A 60 -12.95 12.85 1.37
C ILE A 60 -13.43 14.28 1.65
N GLU A 61 -13.88 15.00 0.62
CA GLU A 61 -14.39 16.36 0.74
C GLU A 61 -15.78 16.42 1.37
N SER A 62 -16.68 15.49 1.02
CA SER A 62 -18.02 15.41 1.63
C SER A 62 -17.99 14.94 3.09
N GLY A 63 -16.88 14.36 3.52
CA GLY A 63 -16.76 13.66 4.79
C GLY A 63 -17.15 12.19 4.67
N LEU A 64 -16.66 11.40 5.62
CA LEU A 64 -16.80 9.95 5.67
C LEU A 64 -17.69 9.56 6.85
N THR A 65 -18.50 8.51 6.67
CA THR A 65 -19.24 7.92 7.78
C THR A 65 -18.31 7.24 8.78
N GLN A 66 -18.78 7.02 10.02
CA GLN A 66 -17.96 6.42 11.07
C GLN A 66 -17.37 5.05 10.65
N GLY A 67 -18.16 4.22 9.97
CA GLY A 67 -17.71 2.92 9.46
C GLY A 67 -16.63 3.04 8.37
N GLU A 68 -16.83 3.94 7.42
CA GLU A 68 -15.87 4.21 6.34
C GLU A 68 -14.54 4.74 6.90
N ILE A 69 -14.57 5.57 7.95
CA ILE A 69 -13.35 6.04 8.64
C ILE A 69 -12.60 4.88 9.29
N LEU A 70 -13.30 3.92 9.91
CA LEU A 70 -12.67 2.76 10.53
C LEU A 70 -11.96 1.89 9.47
N LEU A 71 -12.65 1.56 8.37
CA LEU A 71 -12.08 0.80 7.25
C LEU A 71 -10.90 1.53 6.62
N MET A 72 -11.04 2.84 6.38
CA MET A 72 -9.96 3.67 5.85
C MET A 72 -8.75 3.71 6.78
N SER A 73 -8.96 3.76 8.10
CA SER A 73 -7.89 3.77 9.09
C SER A 73 -7.13 2.45 9.12
N GLN A 74 -7.83 1.31 8.97
CA GLN A 74 -7.18 0.00 8.86
C GLN A 74 -6.28 -0.09 7.62
N VAL A 75 -6.76 0.36 6.45
CA VAL A 75 -5.94 0.40 5.22
C VAL A 75 -4.74 1.33 5.37
N LYS A 76 -4.95 2.53 5.92
CA LYS A 76 -3.86 3.47 6.18
C LYS A 76 -2.80 2.86 7.09
N ARG A 77 -3.20 2.15 8.14
CA ARG A 77 -2.27 1.48 9.06
C ARG A 77 -1.47 0.39 8.35
N ASN A 78 -2.14 -0.49 7.61
CA ASN A 78 -1.48 -1.53 6.82
C ASN A 78 -0.45 -0.94 5.84
N ASN A 79 -0.77 0.18 5.18
CA ASN A 79 0.17 0.85 4.28
C ASN A 79 1.41 1.42 4.99
N VAL A 80 1.25 1.93 6.22
CA VAL A 80 2.38 2.39 7.04
C VAL A 80 3.29 1.22 7.40
N ASP A 81 2.71 0.11 7.85
CA ASP A 81 3.48 -1.08 8.23
C ASP A 81 4.19 -1.70 7.02
N LYS A 82 3.53 -1.77 5.85
CA LYS A 82 4.16 -2.17 4.57
C LYS A 82 5.35 -1.29 4.22
N LYS A 83 5.21 0.04 4.35
CA LYS A 83 6.29 0.99 4.06
C LYS A 83 7.48 0.80 5.00
N HIS A 84 7.22 0.57 6.29
CA HIS A 84 8.26 0.30 7.27
C HIS A 84 9.05 -0.96 6.91
N ASN A 85 8.35 -2.09 6.72
CA ASN A 85 8.97 -3.37 6.37
C ASN A 85 9.73 -3.34 5.03
N ALA A 86 9.21 -2.61 4.04
CA ALA A 86 9.89 -2.45 2.75
C ALA A 86 11.20 -1.66 2.89
N SER A 87 11.24 -0.65 3.76
CA SER A 87 12.46 0.14 4.02
C SER A 87 13.56 -0.70 4.65
N GLU A 88 13.21 -1.53 5.65
CA GLU A 88 14.18 -2.38 6.33
C GLU A 88 14.78 -3.44 5.38
N ARG A 89 13.91 -4.11 4.61
CA ARG A 89 14.34 -5.16 3.67
C ARG A 89 15.16 -4.61 2.52
N SER A 90 14.76 -3.48 1.94
CA SER A 90 15.48 -2.87 0.81
C SER A 90 16.88 -2.38 1.23
N GLY A 91 17.02 -1.76 2.41
CA GLY A 91 18.32 -1.35 2.91
C GLY A 91 19.28 -2.51 3.18
N TYR A 92 18.77 -3.59 3.80
CA TYR A 92 19.57 -4.80 4.01
C TYR A 92 19.99 -5.45 2.69
N LEU A 93 19.04 -5.60 1.75
CA LEU A 93 19.31 -6.16 0.43
C LEU A 93 20.34 -5.33 -0.33
N GLN A 94 20.20 -4.00 -0.33
CA GLN A 94 21.17 -3.09 -0.93
C GLN A 94 22.57 -3.33 -0.34
N ARG A 95 22.72 -3.34 0.99
CA ARG A 95 24.03 -3.55 1.64
C ARG A 95 24.63 -4.91 1.30
N LYS A 96 23.81 -5.96 1.29
CA LYS A 96 24.26 -7.31 0.92
C LYS A 96 24.74 -7.36 -0.54
N LEU A 97 23.99 -6.76 -1.46
CA LEU A 97 24.38 -6.70 -2.87
C LEU A 97 25.65 -5.88 -3.06
N THR A 98 25.79 -4.72 -2.40
CA THR A 98 27.01 -3.92 -2.46
C THR A 98 28.21 -4.71 -1.96
N LYS A 99 28.10 -5.44 -0.85
CA LYS A 99 29.19 -6.27 -0.32
C LYS A 99 29.54 -7.48 -1.18
N LEU A 100 28.60 -8.01 -1.95
CA LEU A 100 28.87 -9.11 -2.89
C LEU A 100 29.54 -8.62 -4.18
N LEU A 101 29.30 -7.37 -4.58
CA LEU A 101 29.76 -6.81 -5.86
C LEU A 101 30.89 -5.78 -5.69
N GLU A 102 31.40 -5.56 -4.48
CA GLU A 102 32.39 -4.51 -4.22
C GLU A 102 33.76 -4.77 -4.87
N ASP A 103 34.09 -6.05 -5.09
CA ASP A 103 35.38 -6.46 -5.67
C ASP A 103 35.36 -6.49 -7.21
N VAL A 104 34.17 -6.42 -7.82
CA VAL A 104 34.00 -6.51 -9.27
C VAL A 104 34.40 -5.20 -9.94
N THR A 105 35.49 -5.21 -10.70
CA THR A 105 36.04 -4.01 -11.35
C THR A 105 36.39 -4.25 -12.82
N MET A 106 36.37 -3.18 -13.62
CA MET A 106 36.80 -3.21 -15.02
C MET A 106 38.32 -3.01 -15.10
N ARG A 107 39.02 -3.92 -15.78
CA ARG A 107 40.46 -3.85 -16.03
C ARG A 107 40.77 -3.07 -17.31
N HIS A 108 42.03 -2.65 -17.49
CA HIS A 108 42.46 -1.86 -18.66
C HIS A 108 42.30 -2.57 -20.00
N ASP A 109 42.22 -3.89 -20.00
CA ASP A 109 41.95 -4.72 -21.18
C ASP A 109 40.45 -4.80 -21.56
N GLY A 110 39.59 -4.08 -20.82
CA GLY A 110 38.14 -4.08 -21.03
C GLY A 110 37.42 -5.28 -20.42
N THR A 111 38.12 -6.15 -19.68
CA THR A 111 37.50 -7.30 -19.00
C THR A 111 36.99 -6.91 -17.60
N VAL A 112 35.93 -7.57 -17.13
CA VAL A 112 35.42 -7.42 -15.75
C VAL A 112 35.95 -8.59 -14.93
N ARG A 113 36.68 -8.29 -13.86
CA ARG A 113 37.33 -9.29 -13.00
C ARG A 113 37.05 -9.04 -11.53
N ASP A 114 37.20 -10.10 -10.74
CA ASP A 114 37.11 -10.05 -9.29
C ASP A 114 38.48 -9.75 -8.65
N SER A 115 38.52 -9.59 -7.32
CA SER A 115 39.75 -9.32 -6.57
C SER A 115 40.76 -10.48 -6.55
N LYS A 116 40.32 -11.70 -6.90
CA LYS A 116 41.14 -12.93 -6.87
C LYS A 116 41.80 -13.30 -8.21
N ASP A 117 41.44 -12.63 -9.30
CA ASP A 117 42.14 -12.70 -10.60
C ASP A 117 43.33 -11.73 -10.62
#